data_AF-A0AAE3H0L1-F1
#
_entry.id   AF-A0AAE3H0L1-F1
#
_cell.length_a   1.000
_cell.length_b   1.000
_cell.length_c   1.000
_cell.angle_alpha   90.00
_cell.angle_beta   90.00
_cell.angle_gamma   90.00
#
_symmetry.space_group_name_H-M   'P 1'
#
loop_
_entity.id
_entity.type
_entity.pdbx_description
1 polymer ?
#
loop_
_entity_poly.entity_id
_entity_poly.type
_entity_poly.pdbx_seq_one_letter_code
_entity_poly.pdbx_strand_id
1 'polypeptide(L)'
;MNEQQPTQFLTLEESADVDKALLASHEKFLTRLTISSLRLLKHIAQETNTTVEELTHQQVIAWFEKDAKIRQEKGIESAFLKW
;
A
#
# COMPACT_ATOMS: atom_id res chain seq x y z
N MET A 1 -5.27 -25.36 4.18
CA MET A 1 -4.42 -24.39 3.45
C MET A 1 -4.93 -23.01 3.83
N ASN A 2 -4.27 -22.31 4.75
CA ASN A 2 -4.63 -20.92 5.04
C ASN A 2 -4.08 -20.08 3.88
N GLU A 3 -4.94 -19.76 2.92
CA GLU A 3 -4.66 -18.71 1.96
C GLU A 3 -4.59 -17.41 2.77
N GLN A 4 -3.36 -16.95 3.06
CA GLN A 4 -3.11 -15.63 3.63
C GLN A 4 -3.72 -14.64 2.64
N GLN A 5 -4.86 -14.04 3.00
CA GLN A 5 -5.46 -13.01 2.17
C GLN A 5 -4.43 -11.88 2.08
N PRO A 6 -3.86 -11.60 0.89
CA PRO A 6 -2.91 -10.51 0.74
C PRO A 6 -3.60 -9.24 1.24
N THR A 7 -2.85 -8.37 1.93
CA THR A 7 -3.37 -7.10 2.44
C THR A 7 -4.19 -6.42 1.34
N GLN A 8 -5.51 -6.40 1.51
CA GLN A 8 -6.38 -5.87 0.49
C GLN A 8 -6.35 -4.35 0.62
N PHE A 9 -5.47 -3.70 -0.16
CA PHE A 9 -5.33 -2.24 -0.08
C PHE A 9 -6.56 -1.52 -0.60
N LEU A 10 -7.24 -2.10 -1.60
CA LEU A 10 -8.52 -1.56 -2.07
C LEU A 10 -9.67 -2.11 -1.26
N THR A 11 -10.58 -1.21 -0.87
CA THR A 11 -11.89 -1.64 -0.39
C THR A 11 -12.69 -2.31 -1.51
N LEU A 12 -13.72 -3.07 -1.15
CA LEU A 12 -14.65 -3.65 -2.13
C LEU A 12 -15.32 -2.57 -2.99
N GLU A 13 -15.61 -1.42 -2.39
CA GLU A 13 -16.17 -0.25 -3.07
C GLU A 13 -15.18 0.32 -4.10
N GLU A 14 -13.93 0.60 -3.69
CA GLU A 14 -12.88 1.09 -4.61
C GLU A 14 -12.65 0.10 -5.75
N SER A 15 -12.65 -1.21 -5.46
CA SER A 15 -12.53 -2.24 -6.49
C SER A 15 -13.68 -2.20 -7.50
N ALA A 16 -14.92 -2.11 -7.01
CA ALA A 16 -16.11 -2.05 -7.86
C ALA A 16 -16.12 -0.78 -8.73
N ASP A 17 -15.65 0.34 -8.19
CA ASP A 17 -15.58 1.60 -8.94
C ASP A 17 -14.53 1.56 -10.05
N VAL A 18 -13.37 0.93 -9.82
CA VAL A 18 -12.40 0.68 -10.89
C VAL A 18 -12.99 -0.26 -11.96
N ASP A 19 -13.75 -1.28 -11.56
CA ASP A 19 -14.35 -2.21 -12.51
C ASP A 19 -15.44 -1.57 -13.38
N LYS A 20 -16.21 -0.62 -12.82
CA LYS A 20 -17.21 0.17 -13.55
C LYS A 20 -16.60 1.22 -14.48
N ALA A 21 -15.38 1.67 -14.23
CA ALA A 21 -14.73 2.68 -15.04
C ALA A 21 -14.56 2.19 -16.50
N LEU A 22 -14.77 3.11 -17.46
CA LEU A 22 -14.59 2.87 -18.90
C LEU A 22 -13.10 2.95 -19.28
N LEU A 23 -12.30 2.10 -18.62
CA LEU A 23 -10.87 1.99 -18.77
C LEU A 23 -10.49 0.64 -19.39
N ALA A 24 -9.41 0.61 -20.17
CA ALA A 24 -8.79 -0.63 -20.61
C ALA A 24 -8.19 -1.39 -19.43
N SER A 25 -7.93 -2.70 -19.60
CA SER A 25 -7.44 -3.55 -18.51
C SER A 25 -6.14 -3.06 -17.87
N HIS A 26 -5.21 -2.53 -18.66
CA HIS A 26 -3.94 -2.01 -18.16
C HIS A 26 -4.13 -0.72 -17.34
N GLU A 27 -5.08 0.14 -17.73
CA GLU A 27 -5.44 1.35 -17.00
C GLU A 27 -6.15 1.02 -15.68
N LYS A 28 -7.03 0.00 -15.67
CA LYS A 28 -7.64 -0.50 -14.43
C LYS A 28 -6.58 -1.03 -13.46
N PHE A 29 -5.62 -1.81 -13.97
CA PHE A 29 -4.48 -2.26 -13.15
C PHE A 29 -3.70 -1.08 -12.56
N LEU A 30 -3.33 -0.11 -13.39
CA LEU A 30 -2.60 1.08 -12.93
C LEU A 30 -3.41 1.90 -11.92
N THR A 31 -4.73 1.99 -12.11
CA THR A 31 -5.64 2.68 -11.18
C THR A 31 -5.64 2.00 -9.82
N ARG A 32 -5.74 0.66 -9.77
CA ARG A 32 -5.65 -0.11 -8.52
C ARG A 32 -4.30 0.08 -7.83
N LEU A 33 -3.21 0.06 -8.60
CA LEU A 33 -1.87 0.31 -8.07
C LEU A 33 -1.79 1.72 -7.46
N THR A 34 -2.28 2.73 -8.17
CA THR A 34 -2.24 4.13 -7.74
C THR A 34 -3.06 4.36 -6.46
N ILE A 35 -4.26 3.79 -6.36
CA ILE A 35 -5.10 3.88 -5.15
C ILE A 35 -4.39 3.19 -3.98
N SER A 36 -3.83 2.00 -4.20
CA SER A 36 -3.05 1.28 -3.18
C SER A 36 -1.86 2.11 -2.70
N SER A 37 -1.10 2.71 -3.63
CA SER A 37 0.03 3.59 -3.31
C SER A 37 -0.41 4.82 -2.52
N LEU A 38 -1.54 5.46 -2.85
CA LEU A 38 -2.05 6.61 -2.10
C LEU A 38 -2.38 6.25 -0.64
N ARG A 39 -2.98 5.08 -0.40
CA ARG A 39 -3.28 4.62 0.96
C ARG A 39 -2.01 4.34 1.75
N LEU A 40 -1.01 3.73 1.10
CA LEU A 40 0.30 3.51 1.72
C LEU A 40 0.99 4.83 2.03
N LEU A 41 1.01 5.80 1.11
CA LEU A 41 1.59 7.13 1.35
C LEU A 41 0.90 7.85 2.51
N LYS A 42 -0.43 7.77 2.62
CA LYS A 42 -1.16 8.31 3.80
C LYS A 42 -0.72 7.66 5.10
N HIS A 43 -0.51 6.34 5.11
CA HIS A 43 -0.01 5.63 6.29
C HIS A 43 1.43 6.03 6.65
N ILE A 44 2.33 6.11 5.65
CA ILE A 44 3.72 6.57 5.86
C ILE A 44 3.73 8.00 6.41
N ALA A 45 2.91 8.89 5.85
CA ALA A 45 2.79 10.28 6.30
C ALA A 45 2.37 10.36 7.77
N GLN A 46 1.42 9.53 8.19
CA GLN A 46 1.00 9.41 9.59
C GLN A 46 2.14 8.93 10.50
N GLU A 47 2.86 7.86 10.12
CA GLU A 47 3.98 7.35 10.93
C GLU A 47 5.15 8.32 11.05
N THR A 48 5.38 9.13 10.01
CA THR A 48 6.47 10.10 9.95
C THR A 48 6.05 11.49 10.44
N ASN A 49 4.81 11.66 10.89
CA ASN A 49 4.23 12.91 11.37
C ASN A 49 4.41 14.08 10.39
N THR A 50 4.11 13.82 9.11
CA THR A 50 4.19 14.77 8.00
C THR A 50 2.92 14.69 7.14
N THR A 51 2.74 15.61 6.20
CA THR A 51 1.66 15.50 5.21
C THR A 51 2.08 14.64 4.01
N VAL A 52 1.12 14.13 3.23
CA VAL A 52 1.44 13.35 2.02
C VAL A 52 2.17 14.21 0.99
N GLU A 53 1.82 15.50 0.95
CA GLU A 53 2.39 16.52 0.07
C GLU A 53 3.85 16.83 0.41
N GLU A 54 4.24 16.71 1.68
CA GLU A 54 5.60 16.96 2.16
C GLU A 54 6.46 15.69 2.26
N LEU A 55 5.88 14.50 2.03
CA LEU A 55 6.64 13.26 2.05
C LEU A 55 7.76 13.28 1.00
N THR A 56 8.98 13.15 1.48
CA THR A 56 10.15 13.01 0.62
C THR A 56 10.37 11.57 0.21
N HIS A 57 11.05 11.37 -0.93
CA HIS A 57 11.44 10.02 -1.34
C HIS A 57 12.37 9.34 -0.31
N GLN A 58 13.19 10.10 0.43
CA GLN A 58 14.04 9.52 1.48
C GLN A 58 13.21 8.95 2.64
N GLN A 59 12.17 9.66 3.08
CA GLN A 59 11.27 9.17 4.13
C GLN A 59 10.52 7.91 3.69
N VAL A 60 10.07 7.86 2.43
CA VAL A 60 9.44 6.67 1.86
C VAL A 60 10.42 5.49 1.86
N ILE A 61 11.64 5.66 1.34
CA ILE A 61 12.67 4.61 1.34
C ILE A 61 12.96 4.12 2.76
N ALA A 62 13.21 5.05 3.70
CA ALA A 62 13.52 4.72 5.08
C ALA A 62 12.37 3.96 5.77
N TRP A 63 11.12 4.31 5.46
CA TRP A 63 9.96 3.58 5.98
C TRP A 63 9.90 2.16 5.44
N PHE A 64 10.14 1.95 4.14
CA PHE A 64 10.19 0.61 3.55
C PHE A 64 11.32 -0.25 4.12
N GLU A 65 12.51 0.33 4.35
CA GLU A 65 13.62 -0.36 5.01
C GLU A 65 13.28 -0.77 6.45
N LYS A 66 12.62 0.12 7.20
CA LYS A 66 12.12 -0.16 8.56
C LYS A 66 11.12 -1.32 8.54
N ASP A 67 10.14 -1.29 7.65
CA ASP A 67 9.12 -2.35 7.56
C ASP A 67 9.72 -3.70 7.12
N ALA A 68 10.63 -3.67 6.14
CA ALA A 68 11.35 -4.86 5.70
C ALA A 68 12.19 -5.48 6.84
N LYS A 69 12.82 -4.65 7.67
CA LYS A 69 13.55 -5.11 8.85
C LYS A 69 12.61 -5.74 9.88
N ILE A 70 11.45 -5.14 10.15
CA ILE A 70 10.43 -5.72 11.04
C ILE A 70 9.99 -7.10 10.52
N ARG A 71 9.74 -7.23 9.21
CA ARG A 71 9.39 -8.52 8.58
C ARG A 71 10.48 -9.57 8.80
N GLN A 72 11.74 -9.19 8.58
CA GLN A 72 12.88 -10.10 8.72
C GLN A 72 13.10 -10.55 10.17
N GLU A 73 12.99 -9.64 11.13
CA GLU A 73 13.30 -9.92 12.55
C GLU A 73 12.13 -10.52 13.32
N LYS A 74 10.89 -10.12 12.99
CA LYS A 74 9.68 -10.43 13.77
C LYS A 74 8.62 -11.19 12.97
N GLY A 75 8.92 -11.55 11.72
CA GLY A 75 8.04 -12.27 10.83
C GLY A 75 7.03 -11.37 10.09
N ILE A 76 6.43 -11.94 9.04
CA ILE A 76 5.52 -11.26 8.11
C ILE A 76 4.28 -10.67 8.77
N GLU A 77 3.80 -11.30 9.83
CA GLU A 77 2.63 -10.83 10.59
C GLU A 77 2.91 -9.58 11.41
N SER A 78 4.18 -9.25 11.67
CA SER A 78 4.58 -8.05 12.42
C SER A 78 4.80 -6.84 11.52
N ALA A 79 5.07 -7.03 10.23
CA ALA A 79 5.26 -5.95 9.27
C ALA A 79 3.92 -5.38 8.80
N PHE A 80 3.91 -4.12 8.38
CA PHE A 80 2.74 -3.53 7.76
C PHE A 80 2.46 -4.18 6.40
N LEU A 81 3.51 -4.34 5.57
CA LEU A 81 3.40 -5.04 4.29
C LEU A 81 3.51 -6.56 4.51
N LYS A 82 2.48 -7.29 4.07
CA LYS A 82 2.35 -8.75 4.29
C LYS A 82 2.86 -9.61 3.13
N TRP A 83 3.82 -9.10 2.36
CA TRP A 83 4.47 -9.83 1.25
C TRP A 83 6.00 -9.72 1.33
#